data_AF-A0A496QGX4-F1
#
_entry.id   AF-A0A496QGX4-F1
#
_cell.length_a   1.000
_cell.length_b   1.000
_cell.length_c   1.000
_cell.angle_alpha   90.00
_cell.angle_beta   90.00
_cell.angle_gamma   90.00
#
_symmetry.space_group_name_H-M   'P 1'
#
loop_
_entity.id
_entity.type
_entity.pdbx_description
1 polymer ?
#
loop_
_entity_poly.entity_id
_entity_poly.type
_entity_poly.pdbx_seq_one_letter_code
_entity_poly.pdbx_strand_id
1 'polypeptide(L)'
;RELEKRGRELMRILLQEHLDNRGPGQCDQPVQGVDGVERSRMRLQERKLETVFGTVSVERAGYGWKATESLHPLDAELNLPNERY
;
A
#
# COMPACT_ATOMS: atom_id res chain seq x y z
N ARG A 1 -4.72 3.50 31.92
CA ARG A 1 -3.88 4.07 30.84
C ARG A 1 -2.89 3.07 30.25
N GLU A 2 -2.21 2.23 31.04
CA GLU A 2 -1.27 1.22 30.47
C GLU A 2 -1.99 0.17 29.59
N LEU A 3 -3.16 -0.30 30.04
CA LEU A 3 -3.97 -1.24 29.26
C LEU A 3 -4.39 -0.69 27.89
N GLU A 4 -4.80 0.59 27.84
CA GLU A 4 -5.20 1.26 26.59
C GLU A 4 -4.01 1.40 25.62
N LYS A 5 -2.81 1.71 26.14
CA LYS A 5 -1.60 1.79 25.31
C LYS A 5 -1.26 0.44 24.69
N ARG A 6 -1.29 -0.63 25.49
CA ARG A 6 -1.04 -2.01 25.01
C ARG A 6 -2.10 -2.47 24.03
N GLY A 7 -3.36 -2.11 24.26
CA GLY A 7 -4.45 -2.40 23.34
C GLY A 7 -4.27 -1.72 21.99
N ARG A 8 -3.91 -0.43 21.96
CA ARG A 8 -3.60 0.28 20.71
C ARG A 8 -2.42 -0.33 19.96
N GLU A 9 -1.35 -0.68 20.69
CA GLU A 9 -0.19 -1.31 20.07
C GLU A 9 -0.51 -2.70 19.50
N LEU A 10 -1.32 -3.49 20.20
CA LEU A 10 -1.82 -4.77 19.67
C LEU A 10 -2.61 -4.55 18.36
N MET A 11 -3.52 -3.58 18.33
CA MET A 11 -4.28 -3.24 17.11
C MET A 11 -3.38 -2.78 15.97
N ARG A 12 -2.33 -2.00 16.25
CA ARG A 12 -1.34 -1.58 15.25
C ARG A 12 -0.59 -2.78 14.66
N ILE A 13 -0.18 -3.72 15.50
CA ILE A 13 0.50 -4.95 15.06
C ILE A 13 -0.43 -5.82 14.21
N LEU A 14 -1.68 -6.02 14.64
CA LEU A 14 -2.66 -6.79 13.87
C LEU A 14 -2.94 -6.16 12.51
N LEU A 15 -3.02 -4.83 12.44
CA LEU A 15 -3.17 -4.13 11.16
C LEU A 15 -1.93 -4.28 10.27
N GLN A 16 -0.72 -4.16 10.84
CA GLN A 16 0.53 -4.40 10.11
C GLN A 16 0.55 -5.79 9.49
N GLU A 17 0.25 -6.82 10.29
CA GLU A 17 0.26 -8.21 9.84
C GLU A 17 -0.78 -8.43 8.74
N HIS A 18 -2.00 -7.89 8.91
CA HIS A 18 -3.05 -8.00 7.89
C HIS A 18 -2.61 -7.41 6.54
N LEU A 19 -1.89 -6.28 6.57
CA LEU A 19 -1.34 -5.66 5.36
C LEU A 19 -0.23 -6.50 4.76
N ASP A 20 0.66 -7.06 5.58
CA ASP A 20 1.73 -7.96 5.13
C ASP A 20 1.17 -9.22 4.45
N ASN A 21 0.09 -9.80 5.01
CA ASN A 21 -0.58 -10.99 4.47
C ASN A 21 -1.30 -10.75 3.13
N ARG A 22 -1.74 -9.52 2.86
CA ARG A 22 -2.26 -9.17 1.53
C ARG A 22 -1.17 -9.10 0.47
N GLY A 23 0.08 -8.91 0.91
CA GLY A 23 1.22 -8.76 0.03
C GLY A 23 1.16 -7.47 -0.80
N PRO A 24 2.06 -7.35 -1.79
CA PRO A 24 2.29 -6.08 -2.47
C PRO A 24 1.25 -5.69 -3.53
N GLY A 25 0.20 -6.48 -3.74
CA GLY A 25 -0.79 -6.23 -4.81
C GLY A 25 -0.18 -6.34 -6.22
N GLN A 26 0.64 -7.37 -6.44
CA GLN A 26 1.15 -7.70 -7.78
C GLN A 26 0.03 -8.27 -8.65
N CYS A 27 -0.09 -7.74 -9.86
CA CYS A 27 -0.91 -8.26 -10.94
C CYS A 27 -0.07 -9.18 -11.86
N ASP A 28 -0.68 -10.27 -12.32
CA ASP A 28 -0.08 -11.21 -13.28
C ASP A 28 0.05 -10.61 -14.69
N GLN A 29 -0.82 -9.65 -15.03
CA GLN A 29 -0.84 -8.96 -16.31
C GLN A 29 -0.30 -7.52 -16.17
N PRO A 30 0.25 -6.94 -17.26
CA PRO A 30 0.60 -5.53 -17.28
C PRO A 30 -0.59 -4.64 -16.90
N VAL A 31 -0.32 -3.58 -16.13
CA VAL A 31 -1.37 -2.66 -15.68
C VAL A 31 -1.57 -1.57 -16.73
N GLN A 32 -2.79 -1.45 -17.25
CA GLN A 32 -3.16 -0.37 -18.18
C GLN A 32 -3.82 0.78 -17.40
N GLY A 33 -3.35 2.00 -17.65
CA GLY A 33 -3.97 3.20 -17.10
C GLY A 33 -5.18 3.67 -17.91
N VAL A 34 -5.93 4.61 -17.34
CA VAL A 34 -7.04 5.30 -18.04
C VAL A 34 -6.58 6.10 -19.26
N ASP A 35 -5.28 6.41 -19.32
CA ASP A 35 -4.59 7.00 -20.47
C ASP A 35 -4.36 6.00 -21.62
N GLY A 36 -4.77 4.74 -21.46
CA GLY A 36 -4.56 3.65 -22.41
C GLY A 36 -3.13 3.12 -22.43
N VAL A 37 -2.22 3.64 -21.58
CA VAL A 37 -0.81 3.24 -21.58
C VAL A 37 -0.59 2.02 -20.70
N GLU A 38 0.02 1.00 -21.27
CA GLU A 38 0.44 -0.20 -20.55
C GLU A 38 1.74 0.05 -19.77
N ARG A 39 1.74 -0.33 -18.49
CA ARG A 39 2.87 -0.19 -17.57
C ARG A 39 3.42 -1.55 -17.23
N SER A 40 4.41 -1.99 -18.00
CA SER A 40 5.03 -3.33 -17.89
C SER A 40 6.20 -3.40 -16.90
N ARG A 41 6.73 -2.26 -16.42
CA ARG A 41 7.84 -2.26 -15.45
C ARG A 41 7.30 -2.23 -14.03
N MET A 42 7.45 -3.34 -13.31
CA MET A 42 7.05 -3.45 -11.91
C MET A 42 8.24 -3.26 -10.98
N ARG A 43 8.03 -2.57 -9.86
CA ARG A 43 8.97 -2.43 -8.74
C ARG A 43 8.22 -2.47 -7.42
N LEU A 44 8.79 -3.14 -6.42
CA LEU A 44 8.31 -3.07 -5.05
C LEU A 44 8.75 -1.75 -4.41
N GLN A 45 7.86 -1.15 -3.63
CA GLN A 45 8.06 0.10 -2.91
C GLN A 45 7.43 -0.01 -1.53
N GLU A 46 8.10 0.51 -0.51
CA GLU A 46 7.51 0.64 0.82
C GLU A 46 6.84 2.01 0.99
N ARG A 47 5.68 2.02 1.62
CA ARG A 47 4.96 3.23 2.01
C ARG A 47 4.57 3.16 3.47
N LYS A 48 4.76 4.26 4.21
CA LYS A 48 4.26 4.42 5.58
C LYS A 48 2.90 5.11 5.58
N LEU A 49 1.96 4.57 6.34
CA LEU A 49 0.61 5.08 6.54
C LEU A 49 0.42 5.47 8.01
N GLU A 50 -0.10 6.66 8.25
CA GLU A 50 -0.57 7.04 9.57
C GLU A 50 -1.99 6.51 9.80
N THR A 51 -2.21 5.92 10.97
CA THR A 51 -3.52 5.37 11.35
C THR A 51 -3.87 5.78 12.76
N VAL A 52 -5.13 5.60 13.15
CA VAL A 52 -5.59 5.83 14.53
C VAL A 52 -4.88 4.94 15.58
N PHE A 53 -4.24 3.85 15.14
CA PHE A 53 -3.47 2.94 15.99
C PHE A 53 -1.96 3.25 15.99
N GLY A 54 -1.50 4.15 15.11
CA GLY A 54 -0.10 4.49 14.89
C GLY A 54 0.36 4.19 13.46
N THR A 55 1.63 4.45 13.18
CA THR A 55 2.22 4.23 11.85
C THR A 55 2.34 2.74 11.53
N VAL A 56 1.94 2.36 10.30
CA VAL A 56 2.18 1.04 9.70
C VAL A 56 2.91 1.20 8.37
N SER A 57 3.57 0.14 7.92
CA SER A 57 4.23 0.06 6.61
C SER A 57 3.45 -0.85 5.68
N VAL A 58 3.43 -0.51 4.39
CA VAL A 58 2.83 -1.32 3.33
C VAL A 58 3.87 -1.45 2.22
N GLU A 59 4.22 -2.68 1.86
CA GLU A 59 4.90 -2.94 0.60
C GLU A 59 3.85 -2.94 -0.53
N ARG A 60 4.17 -2.30 -1.65
CA ARG A 60 3.27 -2.21 -2.81
C ARG A 60 4.03 -2.33 -4.12
N ALA A 61 3.40 -2.96 -5.10
CA ALA A 61 3.86 -2.99 -6.47
C ALA A 61 3.52 -1.66 -7.16
N GLY A 62 4.55 -1.00 -7.70
CA GLY A 62 4.43 0.14 -8.59
C GLY A 62 4.70 -0.27 -10.02
N TYR A 63 3.73 -0.02 -10.90
CA TYR A 63 3.80 -0.27 -12.33
C TYR A 63 4.08 1.03 -13.07
N GLY A 64 5.17 1.11 -13.83
CA GLY A 64 5.55 2.33 -14.56
C GLY A 64 5.93 2.09 -16.02
N TRP A 65 5.95 3.18 -16.77
CA TRP A 65 6.45 3.25 -18.15
C TRP A 65 7.12 4.62 -18.41
N LYS A 66 7.79 4.78 -19.55
CA LYS A 66 8.59 5.99 -19.86
C LYS A 66 7.71 7.25 -19.75
N ALA A 67 8.15 8.21 -18.93
CA ALA A 67 7.53 9.51 -18.74
C ALA A 67 6.04 9.48 -18.33
N THR A 68 5.56 8.37 -17.76
CA THR A 68 4.20 8.25 -17.23
C THR A 68 4.23 8.06 -15.71
N GLU A 69 3.23 8.59 -15.02
CA GLU A 69 3.01 8.30 -13.60
C GLU A 69 2.85 6.80 -13.36
N SER A 70 3.36 6.31 -12.23
CA SER A 70 3.23 4.91 -11.86
C SER A 70 1.85 4.62 -11.29
N LEU A 71 1.33 3.43 -11.56
CA LEU A 71 0.08 2.93 -10.97
C LEU A 71 0.40 1.96 -9.83
N HIS A 72 -0.42 2.03 -8.78
CA HIS A 72 -0.30 1.21 -7.59
C HIS A 72 -1.64 0.51 -7.34
N PRO A 73 -1.89 -0.67 -7.93
CA PRO A 73 -3.19 -1.35 -7.84
C PRO A 73 -3.68 -1.54 -6.40
N LEU A 74 -2.77 -1.84 -5.48
CA LEU A 74 -3.06 -2.02 -4.05
C LEU A 74 -3.65 -0.76 -3.40
N ASP A 75 -3.26 0.44 -3.84
CA ASP A 75 -3.78 1.69 -3.28
C ASP A 75 -5.30 1.78 -3.49
N ALA A 76 -5.81 1.36 -4.65
CA ALA A 76 -7.24 1.36 -4.95
C ALA A 76 -7.98 0.25 -4.19
N GLU A 77 -7.40 -0.95 -4.12
CA GLU A 77 -8.01 -2.09 -3.41
C GLU A 77 -8.18 -1.81 -1.91
N LEU A 78 -7.19 -1.16 -1.31
CA LEU A 78 -7.17 -0.82 0.12
C LEU A 78 -7.70 0.58 0.42
N ASN A 79 -8.13 1.33 -0.60
CA ASN A 79 -8.56 2.73 -0.49
C ASN A 79 -7.54 3.58 0.29
N LEU A 80 -6.25 3.41 -0.04
CA LEU A 80 -5.17 4.14 0.62
C LEU A 80 -5.27 5.62 0.24
N PRO A 81 -5.03 6.54 1.18
CA PRO A 81 -4.97 7.97 0.87
C PRO A 81 -3.87 8.25 -0.16
N ASN A 82 -3.98 9.32 -0.94
CA ASN A 82 -2.87 9.77 -1.81
C ASN A 82 -1.72 10.39 -0.99
N GLU A 83 -2.04 10.95 0.17
CA GLU A 83 -1.10 11.58 1.09
C GLU A 83 -0.82 10.69 2.30
N ARG A 84 0.07 11.13 3.18
CA ARG A 84 0.47 10.36 4.37
C ARG A 84 -0.57 10.38 5.51
N TYR A 85 -1.59 11.23 5.40
CA TYR A 85 -2.56 11.58 6.44
C TYR A 85 -3.99 11.21 6.07
#